data_AF-A0A2S2PAW9-F1
#
_entry.id   AF-A0A2S2PAW9-F1
#
_cell.length_a   1.000
_cell.length_b   1.000
_cell.length_c   1.000
_cell.angle_alpha   90.00
_cell.angle_beta   90.00
_cell.angle_gamma   90.00
#
_symmetry.space_group_name_H-M   'P 1'
#
loop_
_entity.id
_entity.type
_entity.pdbx_description
1 polymer ?
#
loop_
_entity_poly.entity_id
_entity_poly.type
_entity_poly.pdbx_seq_one_letter_code
_entity_poly.pdbx_strand_id
1 'polypeptide(L)'
;MILCSRSFCQLQQVFLEYHRLTGREFEDVIKSEFSGDIENGLKAIVKSVRDKSAYFAKRLHESMAGFGTNDRALIRIVATRCEIDMVDIKNAYMSMYGKSLETDIADDTSGDYKKCLTALIVG
;
A
#
# COMPACT_ATOMS: atom_id res chain seq x y z
N MET A 1 11.87 -18.46 8.25
CA MET A 1 11.54 -17.41 7.25
C MET A 1 12.02 -16.05 7.77
N ILE A 2 13.00 -15.42 7.12
CA ILE A 2 13.64 -14.18 7.61
C ILE A 2 12.66 -12.98 7.59
N LEU A 3 11.81 -12.90 6.56
CA LEU A 3 10.85 -11.81 6.35
C LEU A 3 9.83 -11.62 7.48
N CYS A 4 9.51 -12.68 8.23
CA CYS A 4 8.54 -12.63 9.32
C CYS A 4 9.19 -12.57 10.71
N SER A 5 10.51 -12.54 10.81
CA SER A 5 11.25 -12.71 12.08
C SER A 5 12.32 -11.64 12.36
N ARG A 6 12.49 -10.65 11.48
CA ARG A 6 13.48 -9.58 11.62
C ARG A 6 12.80 -8.21 11.69
N SER A 7 13.50 -7.24 12.29
CA SER A 7 13.01 -5.86 12.37
C SER A 7 12.99 -5.19 11.00
N PHE A 8 12.16 -4.16 10.83
CA PHE A 8 11.99 -3.48 9.53
C PHE A 8 13.29 -2.81 9.08
N CYS A 9 14.02 -2.16 9.99
CA CYS A 9 15.32 -1.56 9.68
C CYS A 9 16.33 -2.60 9.19
N GLN A 10 16.37 -3.78 9.84
CA GLN A 10 17.26 -4.85 9.40
C GLN A 10 16.84 -5.41 8.04
N LEU A 11 15.54 -5.60 7.80
CA LEU A 11 15.04 -6.07 6.51
C LEU A 11 15.37 -5.09 5.37
N GLN A 12 15.23 -3.77 5.60
CA GLN A 12 15.65 -2.77 4.63
C GLN A 12 17.14 -2.90 4.26
N GLN A 13 18.02 -3.08 5.25
CA GLN A 13 19.44 -3.30 5.00
C GLN A 13 19.71 -4.61 4.25
N VAL A 14 18.99 -5.68 4.58
CA VAL A 14 19.10 -6.95 3.87
C VAL A 14 18.69 -6.80 2.40
N PHE A 15 17.63 -6.06 2.09
CA PHE A 15 17.21 -5.83 0.70
C PHE A 15 18.23 -5.01 -0.08
N LEU A 16 18.81 -3.98 0.55
CA LEU A 16 19.86 -3.15 -0.05
C LEU A 16 21.12 -3.98 -0.36
N GLU A 17 21.61 -4.75 0.61
CA GLU A 17 22.79 -5.59 0.44
C GLU A 17 22.54 -6.73 -0.56
N TYR A 18 21.33 -7.28 -0.58
CA TYR A 18 20.96 -8.30 -1.56
C TYR A 18 21.03 -7.77 -2.99
N HIS A 19 20.49 -6.58 -3.24
CA HIS A 19 20.61 -5.91 -4.53
C HIS A 19 22.07 -5.63 -4.88
N ARG A 20 22.87 -5.13 -3.92
CA ARG A 20 24.29 -4.85 -4.13
C ARG A 20 25.11 -6.07 -4.52
N LEU A 21 24.81 -7.24 -3.94
CA LEU A 21 25.57 -8.48 -4.17
C LEU A 21 25.11 -9.25 -5.41
N THR A 22 23.82 -9.22 -5.73
CA THR A 22 23.23 -10.06 -6.78
C THR A 22 22.81 -9.28 -8.03
N GLY A 23 22.67 -7.96 -7.93
CA GLY A 23 22.12 -7.10 -8.97
C GLY A 23 20.62 -7.27 -9.22
N ARG A 24 19.92 -8.09 -8.42
CA ARG A 24 18.47 -8.36 -8.59
C ARG A 24 17.65 -7.73 -7.49
N GLU A 25 16.48 -7.21 -7.86
CA GLU A 25 15.48 -6.77 -6.88
C GLU A 25 14.87 -7.97 -6.16
N PHE A 26 14.70 -7.81 -4.85
CA PHE A 26 14.19 -8.87 -3.98
C PHE A 26 12.76 -9.28 -4.36
N GLU A 27 11.95 -8.34 -4.84
CA GLU A 27 10.59 -8.54 -5.32
C GLU A 27 10.52 -9.46 -6.55
N ASP A 28 11.50 -9.41 -7.44
CA ASP A 28 11.52 -10.25 -8.64
C ASP A 28 11.96 -11.68 -8.31
N VAL A 29 12.80 -11.85 -7.29
CA VAL A 29 13.14 -13.16 -6.73
C VAL A 29 11.91 -13.79 -6.08
N ILE A 30 11.09 -13.02 -5.36
CA ILE A 30 9.84 -13.56 -4.80
C ILE A 30 8.91 -14.05 -5.92
N LYS A 31 8.80 -13.32 -7.03
CA LYS A 31 7.99 -13.72 -8.19
C LYS A 31 8.52 -14.99 -8.88
N SER A 32 9.84 -15.20 -8.91
CA SER A 32 10.42 -16.36 -9.58
C SER A 32 10.30 -17.63 -8.74
N GLU A 33 10.38 -17.50 -7.40
CA GLU A 33 10.44 -18.65 -6.50
C GLU A 33 9.08 -19.03 -5.89
N PHE A 34 8.13 -18.09 -5.80
CA PHE A 34 6.84 -18.31 -5.14
C PHE A 34 5.68 -17.94 -6.05
N SER A 35 4.53 -18.58 -5.81
CA SER A 35 3.28 -18.29 -6.51
C SER A 35 2.10 -18.21 -5.55
N GLY A 36 0.98 -17.66 -6.03
CA GLY A 36 -0.29 -17.61 -5.31
C GLY A 36 -0.24 -16.74 -4.04
N ASP A 37 -0.90 -17.20 -2.98
CA ASP A 37 -1.06 -16.41 -1.76
C ASP A 37 0.25 -16.17 -1.00
N ILE A 38 1.20 -17.11 -1.10
CA ILE A 38 2.53 -16.97 -0.49
C ILE A 38 3.28 -15.82 -1.17
N GLU A 39 3.31 -15.80 -2.49
CA GLU A 39 3.93 -14.72 -3.28
C GLU A 39 3.33 -13.36 -2.92
N ASN A 40 1.99 -13.29 -2.86
CA ASN A 40 1.26 -12.07 -2.51
C ASN A 40 1.59 -11.58 -1.09
N GLY A 41 1.62 -12.49 -0.11
CA GLY A 41 1.96 -12.19 1.27
C GLY A 41 3.40 -11.68 1.43
N LEU A 42 4.36 -12.36 0.79
CA LEU A 42 5.77 -11.96 0.85
C LEU A 42 6.01 -10.61 0.17
N LYS A 43 5.41 -10.37 -1.00
CA LYS A 43 5.45 -9.06 -1.66
C LYS A 43 4.86 -7.96 -0.81
N ALA A 44 3.76 -8.24 -0.10
CA ALA A 44 3.14 -7.26 0.79
C ALA A 44 4.08 -6.86 1.92
N ILE A 45 4.79 -7.82 2.54
CA ILE A 45 5.79 -7.55 3.58
C ILE A 45 6.91 -6.68 3.01
N VAL A 46 7.52 -7.07 1.88
CA VAL A 46 8.65 -6.33 1.30
C VAL A 46 8.26 -4.89 0.97
N LYS A 47 7.12 -4.69 0.29
CA LYS A 47 6.63 -3.34 -0.05
C LYS A 47 6.36 -2.50 1.20
N SER A 48 5.71 -3.08 2.21
CA SER A 48 5.41 -2.39 3.47
C SER A 48 6.66 -1.99 4.25
N VAL A 49 7.73 -2.80 4.15
CA VAL A 49 9.03 -2.51 4.77
C VAL A 49 9.78 -1.41 4.02
N ARG A 50 9.71 -1.38 2.68
CA ARG A 50 10.37 -0.33 1.88
C ARG A 50 9.71 1.02 2.06
N ASP A 51 8.41 1.08 1.83
CA ASP A 51 7.62 2.29 1.97
C ASP A 51 6.17 1.92 2.29
N LYS A 52 5.81 2.13 3.56
CA LYS A 52 4.47 1.81 4.07
C LYS A 52 3.41 2.73 3.46
N SER A 53 3.73 4.01 3.30
CA SER A 53 2.79 5.01 2.77
C SER A 53 2.48 4.73 1.31
N ALA A 54 3.51 4.45 0.50
CA ALA A 54 3.32 4.03 -0.90
C ALA A 54 2.58 2.69 -1.02
N TYR A 55 2.80 1.75 -0.09
CA TYR A 55 2.05 0.48 -0.08
C TYR A 55 0.54 0.72 0.13
N PHE A 56 0.16 1.53 1.12
CA PHE A 56 -1.26 1.83 1.37
C PHE A 56 -1.86 2.71 0.27
N ALA A 57 -1.12 3.69 -0.26
CA ALA A 57 -1.56 4.52 -1.38
C ALA A 57 -1.90 3.64 -2.60
N LYS A 58 -1.02 2.69 -2.93
CA LYS A 58 -1.27 1.71 -4.00
C LYS A 58 -2.50 0.85 -3.72
N ARG A 59 -2.67 0.40 -2.47
CA ARG A 59 -3.81 -0.43 -2.07
C ARG A 59 -5.14 0.31 -2.14
N LEU A 60 -5.16 1.61 -1.81
CA LEU A 60 -6.32 2.49 -1.98
C LEU A 60 -6.64 2.70 -3.46
N HIS A 61 -5.64 2.99 -4.28
CA HIS A 61 -5.84 3.16 -5.71
C HIS A 61 -6.41 1.89 -6.34
N GLU A 62 -5.81 0.72 -6.06
CA GLU A 62 -6.32 -0.57 -6.54
C GLU A 62 -7.72 -0.91 -6.00
N SER A 63 -8.18 -0.30 -4.90
CA SER A 63 -9.54 -0.50 -4.39
C SER A 63 -10.60 0.32 -5.14
N MET A 64 -10.20 1.37 -5.84
CA MET A 64 -11.07 2.26 -6.62
C MET A 64 -10.81 2.17 -8.13
N ALA A 65 -9.76 1.45 -8.54
CA ALA A 65 -9.40 1.29 -9.93
C ALA A 65 -10.27 0.21 -10.60
N GLY A 66 -10.88 0.54 -11.74
CA GLY A 66 -11.62 -0.39 -12.58
C GLY A 66 -13.13 -0.22 -12.49
N PHE A 67 -13.87 -1.30 -12.71
CA PHE A 67 -15.33 -1.26 -12.65
C PHE A 67 -15.82 -1.49 -11.22
N GLY A 68 -16.41 -0.45 -10.63
CA GLY A 68 -16.88 -0.44 -9.26
C GLY A 68 -15.75 -0.36 -8.23
N THR A 69 -16.13 -0.46 -6.96
CA THR A 69 -15.24 -0.22 -5.82
C THR A 69 -15.09 -1.49 -4.98
N ASN A 70 -13.87 -1.80 -4.57
CA ASN A 70 -13.64 -2.77 -3.50
C ASN A 70 -13.84 -2.10 -2.13
N ASP A 71 -15.11 -1.87 -1.77
CA ASP A 71 -15.50 -1.14 -0.56
C ASP A 71 -14.86 -1.72 0.70
N ARG A 72 -14.78 -3.05 0.80
CA ARG A 72 -14.18 -3.71 1.97
C ARG A 72 -12.71 -3.35 2.14
N ALA A 73 -11.96 -3.21 1.06
CA ALA A 73 -10.56 -2.79 1.12
C ALA A 73 -10.44 -1.30 1.42
N LEU A 74 -11.23 -0.46 0.72
CA LEU A 74 -11.25 0.98 0.89
C LEU A 74 -11.57 1.37 2.35
N ILE A 75 -12.70 0.90 2.87
CA ILE A 75 -13.16 1.16 4.24
C ILE A 75 -12.12 0.69 5.25
N ARG A 76 -11.59 -0.52 5.09
CA ARG A 76 -10.62 -1.08 6.04
C ARG A 76 -9.36 -0.23 6.12
N ILE A 77 -8.84 0.24 4.99
CA ILE A 77 -7.63 1.06 4.99
C ILE A 77 -7.94 2.44 5.57
N VAL A 78 -9.00 3.12 5.12
CA VAL A 78 -9.38 4.44 5.63
C VAL A 78 -9.59 4.41 7.15
N ALA A 79 -10.40 3.47 7.65
CA ALA A 79 -10.72 3.39 9.06
C ALA A 79 -9.53 2.99 9.96
N THR A 80 -8.56 2.24 9.45
CA THR A 80 -7.40 1.80 10.25
C THR A 80 -6.18 2.70 10.12
N ARG A 81 -6.13 3.59 9.12
CA ARG A 81 -4.99 4.47 8.86
C ARG A 81 -5.28 5.95 9.09
N CYS A 82 -6.55 6.36 9.18
CA CYS A 82 -6.97 7.77 9.32
C CYS A 82 -6.18 8.53 10.41
N GLU A 83 -5.98 7.92 11.57
CA GLU A 83 -5.29 8.54 12.72
C GLU A 83 -3.81 8.15 12.86
N ILE A 84 -3.24 7.39 11.91
CA ILE A 84 -1.87 6.85 12.03
C ILE A 84 -0.91 7.54 11.07
N ASP A 85 -1.18 7.49 9.78
CA ASP A 85 -0.27 7.97 8.73
C ASP A 85 -1.02 8.40 7.46
N MET A 86 -2.30 8.78 7.58
CA MET A 86 -3.13 9.17 6.43
C MET A 86 -2.55 10.34 5.64
N VAL A 87 -1.93 11.32 6.32
CA VAL A 87 -1.26 12.45 5.66
C VAL A 87 -0.13 11.98 4.74
N ASP A 88 0.72 11.06 5.23
CA ASP A 88 1.81 10.51 4.44
C ASP A 88 1.29 9.65 3.28
N ILE A 89 0.23 8.88 3.52
CA ILE A 89 -0.44 8.08 2.49
C ILE A 89 -1.01 8.99 1.38
N LYS A 90 -1.66 10.10 1.74
CA LYS A 90 -2.18 11.10 0.78
C LYS A 90 -1.06 11.71 -0.06
N ASN A 91 0.05 12.09 0.57
CA ASN A 91 1.21 12.64 -0.13
C ASN A 91 1.79 11.62 -1.13
N ALA A 92 1.97 10.36 -0.69
CA ALA A 92 2.43 9.28 -1.55
C ALA A 92 1.43 9.01 -2.70
N TYR A 93 0.12 9.00 -2.41
CA TYR A 93 -0.93 8.82 -3.40
C TYR A 93 -0.87 9.90 -4.50
N MET A 94 -0.82 11.16 -4.10
CA MET A 94 -0.71 12.29 -5.03
C MET A 94 0.57 12.18 -5.88
N SER A 95 1.71 11.85 -5.26
CA SER A 95 2.97 11.68 -5.97
C SER A 95 2.95 10.51 -6.98
N MET A 96 2.21 9.45 -6.70
CA MET A 96 2.16 8.25 -7.53
C MET A 96 1.13 8.35 -8.67
N TYR A 97 0.01 9.01 -8.44
CA TYR A 97 -1.15 9.00 -9.34
C TYR A 97 -1.51 10.36 -9.93
N GLY A 98 -0.90 11.45 -9.44
CA GLY A 98 -1.13 12.81 -9.96
C GLY A 98 -2.52 13.37 -9.63
N LYS A 99 -3.29 12.69 -8.79
CA LYS A 99 -4.64 13.06 -8.36
C LYS A 99 -4.77 12.82 -6.85
N SER A 100 -5.51 13.68 -6.16
CA SER A 100 -5.67 13.56 -4.71
C SER A 100 -6.54 12.37 -4.34
N LEU A 101 -6.26 11.75 -3.20
CA LEU A 101 -7.05 10.64 -2.67
C LEU A 101 -8.51 11.06 -2.43
N GLU A 102 -8.72 12.29 -1.97
CA GLU A 102 -10.04 12.89 -1.77
C GLU A 102 -10.85 12.92 -3.07
N THR A 103 -10.23 13.31 -4.18
CA THR A 103 -10.91 13.36 -5.48
C THR A 103 -11.28 11.96 -5.95
N ASP A 104 -10.37 10.98 -5.86
CA ASP A 104 -10.68 9.62 -6.29
C ASP A 104 -11.76 8.96 -5.43
N ILE A 105 -11.75 9.15 -4.10
CA ILE A 105 -12.85 8.69 -3.24
C ILE A 105 -14.16 9.38 -3.62
N ALA A 106 -14.13 10.68 -3.92
CA ALA A 106 -15.34 11.43 -4.23
C ALA A 106 -15.98 11.03 -5.57
N ASP A 107 -15.17 10.59 -6.53
CA ASP A 107 -15.59 10.14 -7.85
C ASP A 107 -16.11 8.69 -7.81
N ASP A 108 -15.51 7.85 -6.97
CA ASP A 108 -15.82 6.41 -6.91
C ASP A 108 -16.95 6.08 -5.91
N THR A 109 -17.28 7.01 -5.00
CA THR A 109 -18.30 6.79 -3.95
C THR A 109 -19.40 7.85 -3.96
N SER A 110 -20.54 7.55 -3.34
CA SER A 110 -21.70 8.45 -3.33
C SER A 110 -22.44 8.49 -1.98
N GLY A 111 -23.40 9.42 -1.86
CA GLY A 111 -24.27 9.53 -0.68
C GLY A 111 -23.52 9.80 0.62
N ASP A 112 -24.05 9.27 1.72
CA ASP A 112 -23.46 9.42 3.05
C ASP A 112 -22.19 8.59 3.22
N TYR A 113 -22.05 7.51 2.44
CA TYR A 113 -20.81 6.74 2.40
C TYR A 113 -19.62 7.60 1.96
N LYS A 114 -19.77 8.37 0.87
CA LYS A 114 -18.76 9.36 0.45
C LYS A 114 -18.45 10.35 1.56
N LYS A 115 -19.48 10.97 2.15
CA LYS A 115 -19.31 12.00 3.19
C LYS A 115 -18.50 11.46 4.36
N CYS A 116 -18.81 10.24 4.81
CA CYS A 116 -18.08 9.57 5.89
C CYS A 116 -16.62 9.31 5.52
N LEU A 117 -16.35 8.75 4.34
CA LEU A 117 -14.97 8.46 3.92
C LEU A 117 -14.14 9.73 3.76
N THR A 118 -14.69 10.76 3.11
CA THR A 118 -13.99 12.05 2.97
C THR A 118 -13.73 12.65 4.34
N ALA A 119 -14.69 12.64 5.27
CA ALA A 119 -14.48 13.17 6.62
C ALA A 119 -13.36 12.46 7.39
N LEU A 120 -13.19 11.15 7.20
CA LEU A 120 -12.14 10.36 7.87
C LEU A 120 -10.73 10.65 7.32
N ILE A 121 -10.61 11.18 6.12
CA ILE A 121 -9.31 11.54 5.51
C ILE A 121 -9.04 13.05 5.48
N VAL A 122 -9.98 13.84 6.00
CA VAL A 122 -9.80 15.28 6.25
C VAL A 122 -8.97 15.43 7.51
N GLY A 123 -7.66 15.25 7.32
CA GLY A 123 -6.56 15.37 8.28
C GLY A 123 -5.27 15.49 7.49
#